data_AF-A0A529ZNI0-F1
#
_entry.id   AF-A0A529ZNI0-F1
#
_cell.length_a   1.000
_cell.length_b   1.000
_cell.length_c   1.000
_cell.angle_alpha   90.00
_cell.angle_beta   90.00
_cell.angle_gamma   90.00
#
_symmetry.space_group_name_H-M   'P 1'
#
loop_
_entity.id
_entity.type
_entity.pdbx_description
1 polymer ?
#
loop_
_entity_poly.entity_id
_entity_poly.type
_entity_poly.pdbx_seq_one_letter_code
_entity_poly.pdbx_strand_id
1 'polypeptide(L)'
;MHENTTPRPPAPNDIRLRKLLDDTLTAPHWPEGFLMRTFEHRDAQALHALLEEVFDDGADGPFDDWWPRIAGDAEFDPALCFLVIDGKGLLAGAALCWTCGFVKD
;
A
#
# COMPACT_ATOMS: atom_id res chain seq x y z
N MET A 1 -20.60 -15.13 -7.82
CA MET A 1 -21.32 -13.85 -7.91
C MET A 1 -20.50 -12.98 -8.83
N HIS A 2 -21.06 -12.52 -9.95
CA HIS A 2 -20.33 -11.62 -10.85
C HIS A 2 -20.28 -10.25 -10.20
N GLU A 3 -19.14 -9.93 -9.59
CA GLU A 3 -18.90 -8.58 -9.07
C GLU A 3 -18.88 -7.60 -10.24
N ASN A 4 -19.63 -6.52 -10.10
CA ASN A 4 -19.72 -5.46 -11.10
C ASN A 4 -18.32 -4.90 -11.38
N THR A 5 -17.73 -5.28 -12.52
CA THR A 5 -16.39 -4.89 -12.96
C THR A 5 -16.32 -3.45 -13.48
N THR A 6 -17.39 -2.66 -13.33
CA THR A 6 -17.41 -1.28 -13.77
C THR A 6 -16.71 -0.40 -12.72
N PRO A 7 -15.60 0.26 -13.04
CA PRO A 7 -14.92 1.15 -12.11
C PRO A 7 -15.89 2.23 -11.62
N ARG A 8 -15.87 2.53 -10.32
CA ARG A 8 -16.64 3.65 -9.75
C ARG A 8 -16.24 4.95 -10.49
N PRO A 9 -17.19 5.79 -10.90
CA PRO A 9 -16.86 7.10 -11.45
C PRO A 9 -16.13 7.95 -10.38
N PRO A 10 -15.17 8.81 -10.79
CA PRO A 10 -14.46 9.67 -9.84
C PRO A 10 -15.42 10.57 -9.08
N ALA A 11 -15.18 10.72 -7.78
CA ALA A 11 -15.90 11.65 -6.92
C ALA A 11 -15.44 13.09 -7.21
N PRO A 12 -16.19 14.13 -6.81
CA PRO A 12 -15.86 15.52 -7.12
C PRO A 12 -14.46 15.97 -6.69
N ASN A 13 -13.87 15.34 -5.68
CA ASN A 13 -12.53 15.66 -5.15
C ASN A 13 -11.45 14.66 -5.58
N ASP A 14 -11.76 13.68 -6.41
CA ASP A 14 -10.79 12.69 -6.88
C ASP A 14 -9.89 13.32 -7.95
N ILE A 15 -8.57 13.37 -7.69
CA ILE A 15 -7.57 13.87 -8.65
C ILE A 15 -6.73 12.70 -9.14
N ARG A 16 -6.68 12.49 -10.46
CA ARG A 16 -5.77 11.51 -11.08
C ARG A 16 -4.42 12.15 -11.38
N LEU A 17 -3.40 11.74 -10.65
CA LEU A 17 -2.01 12.11 -10.89
C LEU A 17 -1.30 11.02 -11.72
N ARG A 18 -0.28 11.41 -12.50
CA ARG A 18 0.60 10.51 -13.25
C ARG A 18 2.02 11.03 -13.24
N LYS A 19 2.99 10.13 -13.19
CA LYS A 19 4.42 10.44 -13.28
C LYS A 19 5.07 9.54 -14.34
N LEU A 20 5.81 10.14 -15.26
CA LEU A 20 6.66 9.41 -16.21
C LEU A 20 7.94 8.98 -15.49
N LEU A 21 8.41 7.77 -15.76
CA LEU A 21 9.59 7.16 -15.09
C LEU A 21 10.75 6.97 -16.08
N ASP A 22 10.82 7.83 -17.09
CA ASP A 22 11.75 7.70 -18.22
C ASP A 22 13.17 8.13 -17.84
N ASP A 23 13.31 8.93 -16.78
CA ASP A 23 14.59 9.38 -16.23
C ASP A 23 15.09 8.47 -15.11
N THR A 24 16.40 8.48 -14.87
CA THR A 24 16.99 7.76 -13.74
C THR A 24 16.45 8.29 -12.42
N LEU A 25 15.79 7.44 -11.65
CA LEU A 25 15.29 7.79 -10.32
C LEU A 25 16.43 7.73 -9.30
N THR A 26 16.56 8.78 -8.50
CA THR A 26 17.48 8.77 -7.36
C THR A 26 16.86 8.01 -6.20
N ALA A 27 17.64 7.16 -5.54
CA ALA A 27 17.18 6.46 -4.35
C ALA A 27 16.81 7.48 -3.25
N PRO A 28 15.71 7.26 -2.52
CA PRO A 28 15.30 8.16 -1.45
C PRO A 28 16.35 8.18 -0.31
N HIS A 29 16.58 9.35 0.26
CA HIS A 29 17.36 9.50 1.48
C HIS A 29 16.44 9.37 2.69
N TRP A 30 16.66 8.35 3.51
CA TRP A 30 15.91 8.14 4.74
C TRP A 30 16.53 8.91 5.91
N PRO A 31 15.73 9.55 6.77
CA PRO A 31 16.24 10.17 7.99
C PRO A 31 16.88 9.14 8.92
N GLU A 32 17.78 9.60 9.80
CA GLU A 32 18.39 8.74 10.81
C GLU A 32 17.30 8.08 11.68
N GLY A 33 17.48 6.78 11.96
CA GLY A 33 16.52 5.99 12.72
C GLY A 33 15.34 5.48 11.90
N PHE A 34 15.31 5.68 10.57
CA PHE A 34 14.33 5.05 9.69
C PHE A 34 15.02 4.15 8.68
N LEU A 35 14.41 3.00 8.43
CA LEU A 35 14.85 2.06 7.41
C LEU A 35 13.66 1.64 6.55
N MET A 36 13.91 1.46 5.26
CA MET A 36 12.92 0.94 4.33
C MET A 36 13.31 -0.47 3.90
N ARG A 37 12.33 -1.38 3.89
CA ARG A 37 12.45 -2.71 3.29
C ARG A 37 11.16 -3.07 2.57
N THR A 38 11.21 -4.10 1.74
CA THR A 38 10.01 -4.67 1.17
C THR A 38 9.20 -5.45 2.20
N PHE A 39 7.92 -5.60 1.93
CA PHE A 39 6.97 -6.37 2.71
C PHE A 39 7.34 -7.85 2.74
N GLU A 40 7.09 -8.48 3.88
CA GLU A 40 7.07 -9.93 4.05
C GLU A 40 5.71 -10.35 4.61
N HIS A 41 5.26 -11.57 4.32
CA HIS A 41 3.93 -12.04 4.72
C HIS A 41 3.64 -11.90 6.23
N ARG A 42 4.67 -11.97 7.07
CA ARG A 42 4.54 -11.76 8.52
C ARG A 42 4.12 -10.34 8.91
N ASP A 43 4.29 -9.37 8.01
CA ASP A 43 3.99 -7.96 8.25
C ASP A 43 2.52 -7.62 7.96
N ALA A 44 1.73 -8.54 7.39
CA ALA A 44 0.35 -8.30 6.96
C ALA A 44 -0.51 -7.67 8.07
N GLN A 45 -0.40 -8.19 9.29
CA GLN A 45 -1.17 -7.69 10.43
C GLN A 45 -0.73 -6.29 10.86
N ALA A 46 0.59 -6.03 10.89
CA ALA A 46 1.11 -4.71 11.24
C ALA A 46 0.75 -3.67 10.17
N LEU A 47 0.75 -4.07 8.90
CA LEU A 47 0.34 -3.23 7.78
C LEU A 47 -1.15 -2.87 7.88
N HIS A 48 -2.01 -3.87 8.09
CA HIS A 48 -3.45 -3.65 8.25
C HIS A 48 -3.76 -2.72 9.43
N ALA A 49 -3.13 -2.93 10.59
CA ALA A 49 -3.29 -2.06 11.75
C ALA A 49 -2.86 -0.61 11.48
N LEU A 50 -1.77 -0.40 10.71
CA LEU A 50 -1.34 0.94 10.31
C LEU A 50 -2.37 1.60 9.39
N LEU A 51 -2.91 0.88 8.40
CA LEU A 51 -3.91 1.44 7.49
C LEU A 51 -5.21 1.79 8.21
N GLU A 52 -5.64 0.97 9.17
CA GLU A 52 -6.78 1.28 10.04
C GLU A 52 -6.52 2.57 10.84
N GLU A 53 -5.32 2.76 11.39
CA GLU A 53 -4.97 3.98 12.13
C GLU A 53 -4.93 5.24 11.24
N VAL A 54 -4.44 5.11 10.00
CA VAL A 54 -4.25 6.24 9.08
C VAL A 54 -5.56 6.72 8.47
N PHE A 55 -6.42 5.80 8.03
CA PHE A 55 -7.63 6.15 7.30
C PHE A 55 -8.87 6.21 8.19
N ASP A 56 -8.95 5.40 9.26
CA ASP A 56 -10.05 5.36 10.26
C ASP A 56 -11.47 5.46 9.66
N ASP A 57 -11.67 4.94 8.44
CA ASP A 57 -12.93 5.03 7.69
C ASP A 57 -13.66 3.68 7.62
N GLY A 58 -13.03 2.62 8.13
CA GLY A 58 -13.54 1.26 8.12
C GLY A 58 -13.63 0.62 6.73
N ALA A 59 -13.06 1.24 5.69
CA ALA A 59 -13.17 0.76 4.31
C ALA A 59 -12.45 -0.57 4.09
N ASP A 60 -11.37 -0.82 4.84
CA ASP A 60 -10.58 -2.04 4.70
C ASP A 60 -11.16 -3.24 5.45
N GLY A 61 -11.99 -3.01 6.48
CA GLY A 61 -12.65 -4.06 7.26
C GLY A 61 -11.69 -4.92 8.09
N PRO A 62 -12.19 -6.00 8.73
CA PRO A 62 -11.37 -6.89 9.56
C PRO A 62 -10.25 -7.58 8.77
N PHE A 63 -9.13 -7.86 9.45
CA PHE A 63 -7.94 -8.50 8.84
C PHE A 63 -8.27 -9.79 8.06
N ASP A 64 -9.14 -10.63 8.62
CA ASP A 64 -9.49 -11.94 8.04
C ASP A 64 -10.25 -11.82 6.71
N ASP A 65 -10.91 -10.70 6.46
CA ASP A 65 -11.56 -10.39 5.18
C ASP A 65 -10.62 -9.59 4.26
N TRP A 66 -9.84 -8.68 4.84
CA TRP A 66 -8.92 -7.81 4.13
C TRP A 66 -7.76 -8.57 3.48
N TRP A 67 -7.07 -9.44 4.23
CA TRP A 67 -5.84 -10.07 3.75
C TRP A 67 -6.06 -11.02 2.56
N PRO A 68 -7.08 -11.90 2.55
CA PRO A 68 -7.36 -12.72 1.37
C PRO A 68 -7.67 -11.90 0.11
N ARG A 69 -8.30 -10.72 0.27
CA ARG A 69 -8.57 -9.80 -0.84
C ARG A 69 -7.29 -9.20 -1.41
N ILE A 70 -6.38 -8.75 -0.55
CA ILE A 70 -5.09 -8.17 -0.98
C ILE A 70 -4.18 -9.26 -1.56
N ALA A 71 -3.94 -10.33 -0.82
CA ALA A 71 -3.02 -11.39 -1.24
C ALA A 71 -3.53 -12.24 -2.41
N GLY A 72 -4.85 -12.26 -2.63
CA GLY A 72 -5.50 -12.92 -3.75
C GLY A 72 -5.58 -12.08 -5.03
N ASP A 73 -5.24 -10.79 -4.96
CA ASP A 73 -5.21 -9.93 -6.14
C ASP A 73 -4.04 -10.31 -7.06
N ALA A 74 -4.32 -10.47 -8.35
CA ALA A 74 -3.31 -10.88 -9.33
C ALA A 74 -2.23 -9.80 -9.57
N GLU A 75 -2.51 -8.55 -9.20
CA GLU A 75 -1.58 -7.42 -9.34
C GLU A 75 -0.81 -7.12 -8.04
N PHE A 76 -1.10 -7.86 -6.96
CA PHE A 76 -0.36 -7.75 -5.72
C PHE A 76 1.00 -8.44 -5.83
N ASP A 77 2.07 -7.68 -5.55
CA ASP A 77 3.43 -8.20 -5.43
C ASP A 77 4.06 -7.70 -4.12
N PRO A 78 4.44 -8.59 -3.19
CA PRO A 78 5.18 -8.24 -1.97
C PRO A 78 6.43 -7.39 -2.20
N ALA A 79 7.11 -7.57 -3.34
CA ALA A 79 8.32 -6.83 -3.69
C ALA A 79 8.04 -5.36 -4.06
N LEU A 80 6.77 -5.03 -4.37
CA LEU A 80 6.30 -3.68 -4.67
C LEU A 80 5.61 -3.01 -3.46
N CYS A 81 5.56 -3.70 -2.33
CA CYS A 81 5.07 -3.14 -1.07
C CYS A 81 6.25 -2.70 -0.21
N PHE A 82 6.35 -1.41 0.07
CA PHE A 82 7.47 -0.82 0.80
C PHE A 82 7.03 -0.47 2.22
N LEU A 83 7.80 -0.91 3.21
CA LEU A 83 7.56 -0.67 4.62
C LEU A 83 8.67 0.19 5.19
N VAL A 84 8.30 1.21 5.95
CA VAL A 84 9.22 2.09 6.68
C VAL A 84 9.14 1.74 8.16
N ILE A 85 10.29 1.41 8.75
CA ILE A 85 10.40 1.00 10.14
C ILE A 85 11.23 2.03 10.90
N ASP A 86 10.74 2.43 12.07
CA ASP A 86 11.44 3.37 12.96
C ASP A 86 12.55 2.69 13.79
N GLY A 87 13.29 3.50 14.55
CA GLY A 87 14.43 3.04 15.34
C GLY A 87 14.04 2.14 16.52
N LYS A 88 12.74 1.98 16.79
CA LYS A 88 12.19 1.07 17.81
C LYS A 88 11.70 -0.25 17.17
N GLY A 89 11.76 -0.37 15.85
CA GLY A 89 11.28 -1.54 15.12
C GLY A 89 9.78 -1.50 14.81
N LEU A 90 9.11 -0.35 14.98
CA LEU A 90 7.69 -0.19 14.68
C LEU A 90 7.49 0.29 13.25
N LEU A 91 6.39 -0.15 12.64
CA LEU A 91 6.01 0.31 11.30
C LEU A 91 5.54 1.76 11.38
N ALA A 92 6.24 2.65 10.68
CA ALA A 92 5.98 4.09 10.66
C ALA A 92 5.33 4.56 9.35
N GLY A 93 5.32 3.71 8.33
CA GLY A 93 4.72 4.02 7.04
C GLY A 93 4.73 2.81 6.11
N ALA A 94 3.84 2.82 5.13
CA ALA A 94 3.79 1.83 4.07
C ALA A 94 3.45 2.50 2.74
N ALA A 95 3.83 1.85 1.64
CA ALA A 95 3.35 2.16 0.31
C ALA A 95 2.98 0.87 -0.40
N LEU A 96 1.73 0.74 -0.84
CA LEU A 96 1.25 -0.41 -1.60
C LEU A 96 1.22 -0.05 -3.09
N CYS A 97 2.16 -0.62 -3.85
CA CYS A 97 2.20 -0.44 -5.30
C CYS A 97 1.75 -1.73 -6.00
N TRP A 98 0.90 -1.57 -7.00
CA TRP A 98 0.37 -2.65 -7.82
C TRP A 98 1.16 -2.74 -9.12
N THR A 99 1.28 -3.95 -9.67
CA THR A 99 2.11 -4.21 -10.88
C THR A 99 1.66 -3.43 -12.11
N CYS A 100 0.41 -2.94 -12.15
CA CYS A 100 -0.13 -2.11 -13.22
C CYS A 100 0.35 -0.64 -13.21
N GLY A 101 1.23 -0.28 -12.27
CA GLY A 101 1.71 1.10 -12.11
C GLY A 101 0.75 2.00 -11.35
N PHE A 102 -0.09 1.41 -10.49
CA PHE A 102 -0.97 2.11 -9.56
C PHE A 102 -0.40 2.07 -8.15
N VAL A 103 -0.50 3.18 -7.42
CA VAL A 103 -0.17 3.27 -5.99
C VAL A 103 -1.50 3.40 -5.25
N LYS A 104 -1.77 2.46 -4.33
CA LYS A 104 -3.06 2.37 -3.62
C LYS A 104 -3.07 3.26 -2.38
N ASP A 105 -2.13 2.99 -1.47
CA ASP A 105 -2.00 3.61 -0.15
C ASP A 105 -0.54 3.99 0.11
#